data_AF-A0A7Y5NE83-F1
#
_entry.id   AF-A0A7Y5NE83-F1
#
_cell.length_a   1.000
_cell.length_b   1.000
_cell.length_c   1.000
_cell.angle_alpha   90.00
_cell.angle_beta   90.00
_cell.angle_gamma   90.00
#
_symmetry.space_group_name_H-M   'P 1'
#
loop_
_entity.id
_entity.type
_entity.pdbx_description
1 polymer ?
#
loop_
_entity_poly.entity_id
_entity_poly.type
_entity_poly.pdbx_seq_one_letter_code
_entity_poly.pdbx_strand_id
1 'polypeptide(L)' 'GKLYATQQECLHRQGPLDEGELQGTVITCPWHGWQYDVTTGENLGNRARKLKTYAVRSAGGEVQVSL' A
#
# COMPACT_ATOMS: atom_id res chain seq x y z
N GLY A 1 -6.30 -13.66 -8.14
CA GLY A 1 -5.24 -12.77 -7.61
C GLY A 1 -5.26 -12.77 -6.10
N LYS A 2 -4.28 -12.14 -5.45
CA LYS A 2 -4.24 -11.95 -3.98
C LYS A 2 -4.56 -10.48 -3.68
N LEU A 3 -5.36 -10.24 -2.64
CA LEU A 3 -5.78 -8.90 -2.23
C LEU A 3 -4.88 -8.38 -1.11
N TYR A 4 -4.59 -7.09 -1.16
CA TYR A 4 -3.89 -6.33 -0.12
C TYR A 4 -4.57 -4.97 0.03
N ALA A 5 -4.51 -4.39 1.22
CA ALA A 5 -5.05 -3.07 1.50
C ALA A 5 -4.11 -2.31 2.43
N THR A 6 -3.81 -1.07 2.07
CA THR A 6 -2.96 -0.16 2.86
C THR A 6 -3.65 1.19 3.03
N GLN A 7 -3.11 2.06 3.89
CA GLN A 7 -3.45 3.47 3.83
C GLN A 7 -3.07 4.06 2.47
N GLN A 8 -3.75 5.14 2.09
CA GLN A 8 -3.63 5.77 0.78
C GLN A 8 -2.49 6.80 0.75
N GLU A 9 -2.24 7.46 1.88
CA GLU A 9 -1.28 8.54 1.96
C GLU A 9 0.14 7.99 2.19
N CYS A 10 1.04 8.31 1.26
CA CYS A 10 2.47 8.07 1.43
C CYS A 10 2.99 8.76 2.69
N LEU A 11 3.74 8.03 3.53
CA LEU A 11 4.30 8.56 4.79
C LEU A 11 5.34 9.68 4.61
N HIS A 12 5.76 9.96 3.38
CA HIS A 12 6.69 11.06 3.11
C HIS A 12 5.99 12.43 3.17
N ARG A 13 5.03 12.69 2.27
CA ARG A 13 4.33 13.98 2.16
C ARG A 13 2.85 13.81 1.82
N GLN A 14 2.25 12.69 2.23
CA GLN A 14 0.86 12.35 1.95
C GLN A 14 0.55 12.24 0.45
N GLY A 15 1.55 11.88 -0.36
CA GLY A 15 1.34 11.66 -1.79
C GLY A 15 0.36 10.50 -2.06
N PRO A 16 -0.41 10.57 -3.15
CA PRO A 16 -1.45 9.61 -3.49
C PRO A 16 -0.82 8.30 -3.97
N LEU A 17 -0.95 7.21 -3.20
CA LEU A 17 -0.38 5.91 -3.58
C LEU A 17 -1.18 5.21 -4.68
N ASP A 18 -2.49 5.45 -4.77
CA ASP A 18 -3.36 4.93 -5.85
C ASP A 18 -3.01 5.45 -7.26
N GLU A 19 -2.41 6.63 -7.37
CA GLU A 19 -1.85 7.18 -8.61
C GLU A 19 -0.44 6.64 -8.92
N GLY A 20 0.11 5.80 -8.05
CA GLY A 20 1.44 5.21 -8.19
C GLY A 20 1.50 3.98 -9.09
N GLU A 21 2.72 3.52 -9.36
CA GLU A 21 2.95 2.31 -10.15
C GLU A 21 3.16 1.09 -9.25
N LEU A 22 2.35 0.05 -9.44
CA LEU A 22 2.49 -1.24 -8.76
C LEU A 22 3.27 -2.23 -9.63
N GLN A 23 4.46 -2.64 -9.17
CA GLN A 23 5.26 -3.70 -9.78
C GLN A 23 5.44 -4.86 -8.80
N GLY A 24 4.82 -6.00 -9.10
CA GLY A 24 4.80 -7.14 -8.18
C GLY A 24 4.07 -6.79 -6.87
N THR A 25 4.79 -6.74 -5.76
CA THR A 25 4.27 -6.29 -4.45
C THR A 25 4.70 -4.87 -4.10
N VAL A 26 5.42 -4.17 -4.97
CA VAL A 26 6.00 -2.87 -4.66
C VAL A 26 5.19 -1.76 -5.32
N ILE A 27 4.57 -0.91 -4.50
CA ILE A 27 3.92 0.33 -4.95
C ILE A 27 4.94 1.47 -4.87
N THR A 28 5.09 2.22 -5.97
CA THR A 28 5.97 3.39 -6.05
C THR A 28 5.12 4.66 -6.07
N CYS A 29 5.26 5.49 -5.03
CA CYS A 29 4.59 6.78 -4.93
C CYS A 29 5.00 7.71 -6.08
N PRO A 30 4.04 8.32 -6.82
CA PRO A 30 4.34 9.05 -8.05
C PRO A 30 5.07 10.38 -7.82
N TRP A 31 5.07 10.91 -6.59
CA TRP A 31 5.70 12.20 -6.30
C TRP A 31 7.23 12.13 -6.21
N HIS A 32 7.76 11.38 -5.23
CA HIS A 32 9.20 11.36 -4.93
C HIS A 32 9.79 9.94 -4.96
N GLY A 33 9.06 8.98 -5.55
CA GLY A 33 9.55 7.61 -5.76
C GLY A 33 9.70 6.77 -4.50
N TRP A 34 9.05 7.13 -3.38
CA TRP A 34 9.06 6.25 -2.21
C TRP A 34 8.33 4.95 -2.52
N GLN A 35 9.00 3.84 -2.24
CA GLN A 35 8.51 2.51 -2.56
C GLN A 35 8.12 1.75 -1.29
N TYR A 36 7.02 1.02 -1.36
CA TYR A 36 6.52 0.21 -0.25
C TYR A 36 6.14 -1.18 -0.73
N ASP A 37 6.45 -2.21 0.06
CA ASP A 37 5.87 -3.54 -0.15
C ASP A 37 4.42 -3.55 0.38
N VAL A 38 3.42 -3.75 -0.48
CA VAL A 38 1.99 -3.70 -0.10
C VAL A 38 1.53 -4.88 0.77
N THR A 39 2.33 -5.93 0.89
CA THR A 39 2.01 -7.12 1.70
C THR A 39 2.36 -6.91 3.17
N THR A 40 3.36 -6.07 3.44
CA THR A 40 3.80 -5.74 4.80
C THR A 40 3.52 -4.28 5.16
N GLY A 41 3.47 -3.40 4.17
CA GLY A 41 3.45 -1.94 4.30
C GLY A 41 4.85 -1.32 4.42
N GLU A 42 5.93 -2.12 4.45
CA GLU A 42 7.27 -1.61 4.72
C GLU A 42 7.83 -0.79 3.57
N ASN A 43 8.40 0.37 3.88
CA ASN A 43 9.15 1.14 2.91
C ASN A 43 10.50 0.45 2.61
N LEU A 44 10.85 0.31 1.33
CA LEU A 44 12.07 -0.40 0.92
C LEU A 44 13.35 0.39 1.24
N GLY A 45 13.30 1.72 1.23
CA GLY A 45 14.46 2.59 1.52
C GLY A 45 14.63 2.91 3.01
N ASN A 46 13.54 2.88 3.79
CA ASN A 46 13.55 3.15 5.23
C ASN A 46 12.55 2.26 5.95
N ARG A 47 12.99 1.08 6.40
CA ARG A 47 12.13 0.07 7.06
C ARG A 47 11.49 0.54 8.37
N ALA A 48 11.93 1.66 8.96
CA ALA A 48 11.25 2.27 10.11
C ALA A 48 9.94 2.97 9.72
N ARG A 49 9.67 3.16 8.43
CA ARG A 49 8.41 3.72 7.89
C ARG A 49 7.59 2.59 7.30
N LYS A 50 6.40 2.38 7.86
CA LYS A 50 5.49 1.30 7.47
C LYS A 50 4.07 1.83 7.31
N LEU A 51 3.49 1.65 6.14
CA LEU A 51 2.08 1.95 5.88
C LEU A 51 1.22 1.11 6.82
N LYS A 52 0.12 1.68 7.32
CA LYS A 52 -0.93 0.88 7.94
C LYS A 52 -1.47 -0.10 6.90
N THR A 53 -1.47 -1.38 7.22
CA THR A 53 -2.10 -2.44 6.41
C THR A 53 -3.41 -2.83 7.05
N TYR A 54 -4.37 -3.25 6.23
CA TYR A 54 -5.68 -3.66 6.68
C TYR A 54 -5.96 -5.10 6.27
N ALA A 55 -6.63 -5.85 7.14
CA ALA A 55 -7.12 -7.17 6.79
C ALA A 55 -8.18 -7.02 5.69
N VAL A 56 -8.01 -7.76 4.60
CA VAL A 56 -8.90 -7.73 3.44
C VAL A 56 -9.42 -9.13 3.16
N ARG A 57 -10.71 -9.23 2.82
CA ARG A 57 -11.34 -10.48 2.39
C ARG A 57 -12.26 -10.23 1.20
N SER A 58 -12.50 -11.28 0.41
CA SER A 58 -13.58 -11.31 -0.57
C SER A 58 -14.73 -12.15 -0.04
N ALA A 59 -15.94 -11.61 -0.07
CA ALA A 59 -17.14 -12.31 0.40
C ALA A 59 -18.36 -11.77 -0.37
N GLY A 60 -19.22 -12.65 -0.90
CA GLY A 60 -20.46 -12.24 -1.54
C GLY A 60 -20.29 -11.38 -2.80
N GLY A 61 -19.14 -11.48 -3.49
CA GLY A 61 -18.83 -10.61 -4.64
C GLY A 61 -18.24 -9.24 -4.27
N GLU A 62 -18.08 -8.95 -2.98
CA GLU A 62 -17.52 -7.70 -2.49
C GLU A 62 -16.11 -7.88 -1.93
N VAL A 63 -15.30 -6.81 -1.99
CA VAL A 63 -14.03 -6.69 -1.27
C VAL A 63 -14.27 -5.90 0.00
N GLN A 64 -13.94 -6.49 1.15
CA GLN A 64 -14.18 -5.91 2.47
C GLN A 64 -12.86 -5.68 3.20
N VAL A 65 -12.75 -4.54 3.89
CA VAL A 65 -11.55 -4.10 4.60
C VAL A 65 -11.89 -3.85 6.08
N SER A 66 -11.05 -4.35 6.99
CA SER A 66 -11.17 -4.07 8.43
C SER A 66 -10.40 -2.79 8.78
N LEU A 67 -11.04 -1.81 9.43
CA LEU A 67 -10.46 -0.49 9.75
C LEU A 67 -9.71 -0.44 11.09
#